data_AF-A0A1Q3BLV0-F1
#
_entry.id   AF-A0A1Q3BLV0-F1
#
_cell.length_a   1.000
_cell.length_b   1.000
_cell.length_c   1.000
_cell.angle_alpha   90.00
_cell.angle_beta   90.00
_cell.angle_gamma   90.00
#
_symmetry.space_group_name_H-M   'P 1'
#
loop_
_entity.id
_entity.type
_entity.pdbx_description
1 polymer ?
#
loop_
_entity_poly.entity_id
_entity_poly.type
_entity_poly.pdbx_seq_one_letter_code
_entity_poly.pdbx_strand_id
1 'polypeptide(L)'
;MGWLDYICSSHTIYPRLVKMFYSNLATSTTCIANSFVLGTPICITPDLVAETLGIPNEGITNFHDIGKTEALGICLEQPNVNPIMNVTSSHLPIASRIILLLVTNTFLPKQGSHTLPSERDLKFFACVKNGTQINLPYLIVNHLLSRPNHTPYPMLLSRIISTVLASLCVQCKSISYYCFDLFTSNV
;
A
#
# COMPACT_ATOMS: atom_id res chain seq x y z
N MET A 1 -13.52 6.80 -5.11
CA MET A 1 -12.34 6.11 -4.54
C MET A 1 -12.53 4.59 -4.50
N GLY A 2 -13.61 4.05 -3.92
CA GLY A 2 -13.86 2.59 -3.93
C GLY A 2 -13.02 1.78 -2.94
N TRP A 3 -12.39 2.42 -1.95
CA TRP A 3 -11.42 1.77 -1.07
C TRP A 3 -12.03 1.04 0.13
N LEU A 4 -13.34 1.12 0.35
CA LEU A 4 -14.00 0.53 1.52
C LEU A 4 -13.76 -0.97 1.61
N ASP A 5 -13.96 -1.70 0.51
CA ASP A 5 -13.75 -3.15 0.47
C ASP A 5 -12.29 -3.51 0.77
N TYR A 6 -11.33 -2.72 0.26
CA TYR A 6 -9.92 -2.91 0.61
C TYR A 6 -9.67 -2.71 2.11
N ILE A 7 -10.15 -1.61 2.70
CA ILE A 7 -9.96 -1.27 4.12
C ILE A 7 -10.60 -2.34 5.04
N CYS A 8 -11.78 -2.81 4.67
CA CYS A 8 -12.54 -3.78 5.46
C CYS A 8 -12.16 -5.24 5.17
N SER A 9 -11.35 -5.50 4.16
CA SER A 9 -10.97 -6.87 3.81
C SER A 9 -10.02 -7.49 4.84
N SER A 10 -10.30 -8.75 5.18
CA SER A 10 -9.37 -9.61 5.93
C SER A 10 -8.89 -10.73 5.02
N HIS A 11 -7.59 -10.81 4.76
CA HIS A 11 -6.99 -11.92 4.03
C HIS A 11 -5.88 -12.57 4.85
N THR A 12 -5.70 -13.88 4.66
CA THR A 12 -4.61 -14.62 5.27
C THR A 12 -3.27 -14.02 4.86
N ILE A 13 -2.42 -13.77 5.84
CA ILE A 13 -1.04 -13.34 5.62
C ILE A 13 -0.16 -14.60 5.59
N TYR A 14 0.71 -14.69 4.58
CA TYR A 14 1.74 -15.72 4.44
C TYR A 14 3.13 -15.09 4.62
N PRO A 15 3.61 -14.91 5.87
CA PRO A 15 4.83 -14.14 6.14
C PRO A 15 6.07 -14.67 5.42
N ARG A 16 6.17 -15.99 5.24
CA ARG A 16 7.28 -16.63 4.51
C ARG A 16 7.30 -16.21 3.04
N LEU A 17 6.14 -16.21 2.36
CA LEU A 17 6.04 -15.79 0.96
C LEU A 17 6.35 -14.31 0.79
N VAL A 18 5.82 -13.47 1.70
CA VAL A 18 6.10 -12.02 1.72
C VAL A 18 7.60 -11.77 1.92
N LYS A 19 8.25 -12.48 2.85
CA LYS A 19 9.69 -12.36 3.09
C LYS A 19 10.49 -12.73 1.84
N MET A 20 10.16 -13.85 1.19
CA MET A 20 10.82 -14.27 -0.06
C MET A 20 10.66 -13.22 -1.16
N PHE A 21 9.45 -12.66 -1.30
CA PHE A 21 9.19 -11.60 -2.27
C PHE A 21 10.10 -10.38 -2.05
N TYR A 22 10.25 -9.92 -0.80
CA TYR A 22 11.12 -8.78 -0.52
C TYR A 22 12.60 -9.10 -0.64
N SER A 23 13.03 -10.30 -0.22
CA SER A 23 14.43 -10.73 -0.35
C SER A 23 14.90 -10.82 -1.80
N ASN A 24 13.98 -11.08 -2.74
CA ASN A 24 14.27 -11.20 -4.17
C ASN A 24 13.75 -10.02 -5.01
N LEU A 25 13.30 -8.94 -4.37
CA LEU A 25 12.75 -7.78 -5.08
C LEU A 25 13.86 -7.09 -5.89
N ALA A 26 13.68 -7.05 -7.21
CA ALA A 26 14.61 -6.41 -8.13
C ALA A 26 14.51 -4.88 -8.03
N THR A 27 15.64 -4.20 -8.26
CA THR A 27 15.63 -2.75 -8.49
C THR A 27 14.90 -2.45 -9.81
N SER A 28 14.19 -1.34 -9.86
CA SER A 28 13.43 -0.95 -11.03
C SER A 28 13.46 0.57 -11.21
N THR A 29 13.53 1.00 -12.47
CA THR A 29 13.38 2.42 -12.88
C THR A 29 11.96 2.73 -13.33
N THR A 30 11.10 1.71 -13.45
CA THR A 30 9.69 1.83 -13.83
C THR A 30 8.80 1.42 -12.66
N CYS A 31 7.50 1.76 -12.70
CA CYS A 31 6.53 1.39 -11.66
C CYS A 31 6.07 -0.08 -11.82
N ILE A 32 7.03 -1.01 -11.78
CA ILE A 32 6.81 -2.45 -11.86
C ILE A 32 7.72 -3.13 -10.85
N ALA A 33 7.13 -3.89 -9.93
CA ALA A 33 7.85 -4.63 -8.91
C ALA A 33 8.03 -6.09 -9.34
N ASN A 34 9.26 -6.45 -9.73
CA ASN A 34 9.64 -7.80 -10.13
C ASN A 34 10.34 -8.52 -8.99
N SER A 35 9.96 -9.76 -8.73
CA SER A 35 10.55 -10.60 -7.70
C SER A 35 10.45 -12.09 -8.09
N PHE A 36 10.92 -12.96 -7.22
CA PHE A 36 10.91 -14.40 -7.39
C PHE A 36 10.52 -15.09 -6.08
N VAL A 37 9.48 -15.92 -6.12
CA VAL A 37 8.97 -16.65 -4.95
C VAL A 37 8.76 -18.11 -5.32
N LEU A 38 9.40 -19.03 -4.60
CA LEU A 38 9.27 -20.48 -4.78
C LEU A 38 9.44 -20.95 -6.24
N GLY A 39 10.47 -20.47 -6.94
CA GLY A 39 10.68 -20.87 -8.34
C GLY A 39 9.83 -20.09 -9.35
N THR A 40 8.95 -19.19 -8.89
CA THR A 40 7.98 -18.49 -9.73
C THR A 40 8.31 -16.99 -9.82
N PRO A 41 8.43 -16.43 -11.03
CA PRO A 41 8.55 -14.98 -11.20
C PRO A 41 7.24 -14.29 -10.81
N ILE A 42 7.34 -13.27 -9.97
CA ILE A 42 6.21 -12.43 -9.55
C ILE A 42 6.42 -11.04 -10.14
N CYS A 43 5.45 -10.57 -10.93
CA CYS A 43 5.42 -9.22 -11.49
C CYS A 43 4.20 -8.48 -10.93
N ILE A 44 4.42 -7.42 -10.16
CA ILE A 44 3.35 -6.59 -9.60
C ILE A 44 3.32 -5.24 -10.32
N THR A 45 2.25 -5.03 -11.09
CA THR A 45 1.93 -3.77 -11.77
C THR A 45 0.79 -3.05 -11.05
N PRO A 46 0.60 -1.74 -11.30
CA PRO A 46 -0.57 -1.02 -10.80
C PRO A 46 -1.89 -1.66 -11.25
N ASP A 47 -1.97 -2.19 -12.48
CA ASP A 47 -3.16 -2.89 -12.97
C ASP A 47 -3.47 -4.16 -12.16
N LEU A 48 -2.46 -4.97 -11.85
CA LEU A 48 -2.64 -6.16 -11.02
C LEU A 48 -3.12 -5.81 -9.60
N VAL A 49 -2.59 -4.72 -9.02
CA VAL A 49 -3.04 -4.23 -7.72
C VAL A 49 -4.48 -3.72 -7.80
N ALA A 50 -4.84 -3.00 -8.85
CA ALA A 50 -6.18 -2.50 -9.09
C ALA A 50 -7.20 -3.63 -9.21
N GLU A 51 -6.90 -4.65 -10.01
CA GLU A 51 -7.70 -5.86 -10.16
C GLU A 51 -7.84 -6.60 -8.83
N THR A 52 -6.73 -6.81 -8.13
CA THR A 52 -6.72 -7.52 -6.83
C THR A 52 -7.58 -6.79 -5.80
N LEU A 53 -7.51 -5.46 -5.74
CA LEU A 53 -8.21 -4.66 -4.75
C LEU A 53 -9.64 -4.27 -5.17
N GLY A 54 -10.00 -4.42 -6.44
CA GLY A 54 -11.28 -3.96 -6.99
C GLY A 54 -11.39 -2.42 -7.01
N ILE A 55 -10.27 -1.72 -7.20
CA ILE A 55 -10.21 -0.25 -7.17
C ILE A 55 -9.70 0.32 -8.50
N PRO A 56 -10.05 1.57 -8.85
CA PRO A 56 -9.56 2.21 -10.07
C PRO A 56 -8.05 2.42 -10.11
N ASN A 57 -7.43 2.19 -11.28
CA ASN A 57 -6.04 2.57 -11.60
C ASN A 57 -5.97 3.94 -12.31
N GLU A 58 -6.54 4.97 -11.69
CA GLU A 58 -6.64 6.32 -12.27
C GLU A 58 -6.54 7.40 -11.18
N GLY A 59 -6.31 8.65 -11.60
CA GLY A 59 -6.09 9.79 -10.70
C GLY A 59 -4.63 10.18 -10.57
N ILE A 60 -4.35 11.08 -9.62
CA ILE A 60 -3.00 11.62 -9.41
C ILE A 60 -2.04 10.56 -8.86
N THR A 61 -0.79 10.62 -9.31
CA THR A 61 0.28 9.67 -8.96
C THR A 61 1.36 10.27 -8.07
N ASN A 62 1.31 11.57 -7.85
CA ASN A 62 2.20 12.34 -6.99
C ASN A 62 1.43 13.49 -6.33
N PHE A 63 2.06 14.16 -5.38
CA PHE A 63 1.47 15.26 -4.61
C PHE A 63 2.27 16.56 -4.74
N HIS A 64 2.98 16.77 -5.85
CA HIS A 64 3.85 17.94 -5.98
C HIS A 64 3.07 19.25 -6.08
N ASP A 65 1.89 19.20 -6.71
CA ASP A 65 1.05 20.38 -6.93
C ASP A 65 0.33 20.88 -5.66
N ILE A 66 0.33 20.09 -4.59
CA ILE A 66 -0.33 20.44 -3.32
C ILE A 66 0.69 21.12 -2.42
N GLY A 67 0.39 22.34 -1.98
CA GLY A 67 1.25 23.07 -1.07
C GLY A 67 1.27 22.43 0.33
N LYS A 68 2.42 22.44 1.02
CA LYS A 68 2.49 21.98 2.42
C LYS A 68 1.53 22.76 3.32
N THR A 69 1.48 24.08 3.18
CA THR A 69 0.60 24.97 3.95
C THR A 69 -0.87 24.70 3.66
N GLU A 70 -1.21 24.46 2.38
CA GLU A 70 -2.56 24.10 1.94
C GLU A 70 -3.00 22.78 2.59
N ALA A 71 -2.16 21.74 2.52
CA ALA A 71 -2.44 20.46 3.13
C ALA A 71 -2.62 20.57 4.66
N LEU A 72 -1.79 21.37 5.33
CA LEU A 72 -1.92 21.64 6.76
C LEU A 72 -3.24 22.32 7.11
N GLY A 73 -3.65 23.32 6.31
CA GLY A 73 -4.90 24.05 6.55
C GLY A 73 -6.12 23.15 6.41
N ILE A 74 -6.10 22.25 5.42
CA ILE A 74 -7.13 21.23 5.22
C ILE A 74 -7.15 20.22 6.38
N CYS A 75 -5.98 19.77 6.85
CA CYS A 75 -5.89 18.83 7.97
C CYS A 75 -6.44 19.40 9.28
N LEU A 76 -6.10 20.66 9.58
CA LEU A 76 -6.48 21.35 10.80
C LEU A 76 -7.88 22.01 10.72
N GLU A 77 -8.49 22.03 9.54
CA GLU A 77 -9.73 22.76 9.26
C GLU A 77 -9.60 24.26 9.59
N GLN A 78 -8.44 24.85 9.28
CA GLN A 78 -8.08 26.25 9.57
C GLN A 78 -7.43 26.93 8.35
N PRO A 79 -7.83 28.17 8.00
CA PRO A 79 -7.34 28.84 6.78
C PRO A 79 -5.90 29.39 6.89
N ASN A 80 -5.47 29.81 8.08
CA ASN A 80 -4.21 30.56 8.27
C ASN A 80 -3.22 29.79 9.16
N VAL A 81 -2.71 28.68 8.65
CA VAL A 81 -1.77 27.82 9.39
C VAL A 81 -0.32 28.25 9.14
N ASN A 82 0.50 28.25 10.19
CA ASN A 82 1.92 28.52 10.08
C ASN A 82 2.62 27.31 9.41
N PRO A 83 3.32 27.47 8.27
CA PRO A 83 3.97 26.37 7.56
C PRO A 83 5.10 25.68 8.35
N ILE A 84 5.59 26.34 9.41
CA ILE A 84 6.64 25.84 10.31
C ILE A 84 6.06 24.95 11.42
N MET A 85 4.74 25.02 11.67
CA MET A 85 4.11 24.26 12.73
C MET A 85 4.18 22.75 12.46
N ASN A 86 4.64 22.00 13.47
CA ASN A 86 4.56 20.55 13.46
C ASN A 86 3.19 20.12 13.99
N VAL A 87 2.35 19.60 13.10
CA VAL A 87 1.04 19.05 13.46
C VAL A 87 1.23 17.61 13.90
N THR A 88 0.89 17.29 15.15
CA THR A 88 0.76 15.90 15.61
C THR A 88 -0.69 15.43 15.46
N SER A 89 -0.90 14.12 15.46
CA SER A 89 -2.25 13.54 15.37
C SER A 89 -3.20 14.01 16.48
N SER A 90 -2.71 14.42 17.65
CA SER A 90 -3.56 14.93 18.75
C SER A 90 -4.18 16.29 18.48
N HIS A 91 -3.61 17.09 17.57
CA HIS A 91 -4.17 18.39 17.17
C HIS A 91 -5.31 18.25 16.18
N LEU A 92 -5.50 17.07 15.59
CA LEU A 92 -6.49 16.83 14.55
C LEU A 92 -7.85 16.45 15.15
N PRO A 93 -8.96 16.91 14.56
CA PRO A 93 -10.30 16.39 14.87
C PRO A 93 -10.35 14.86 14.74
N ILE A 94 -11.26 14.20 15.47
CA ILE A 94 -11.33 12.73 15.52
C ILE A 94 -11.47 12.08 14.14
N ALA A 95 -12.30 12.65 13.25
CA ALA A 95 -12.45 12.16 11.88
C ALA A 95 -11.15 12.30 11.08
N SER A 96 -10.45 13.44 11.23
CA SER A 96 -9.17 13.67 10.56
C SER A 96 -8.08 12.72 11.07
N ARG A 97 -8.12 12.37 12.36
CA ARG A 97 -7.22 11.34 12.94
C ARG A 97 -7.43 9.98 12.30
N ILE A 98 -8.69 9.55 12.12
CA ILE A 98 -9.01 8.26 11.49
C ILE A 98 -8.49 8.19 10.05
N ILE A 99 -8.70 9.25 9.26
CA ILE A 99 -8.17 9.29 7.88
C ILE A 99 -6.64 9.22 7.91
N LEU A 100 -5.97 9.98 8.77
CA LEU A 100 -4.51 9.94 8.86
C LEU A 100 -3.99 8.57 9.31
N LEU A 101 -4.70 7.88 10.20
CA LEU A 101 -4.42 6.50 10.59
C LEU A 101 -4.50 5.57 9.38
N LEU A 102 -5.54 5.67 8.55
CA LEU A 102 -5.66 4.90 7.31
C LEU A 102 -4.54 5.20 6.32
N VAL A 103 -4.17 6.48 6.14
CA VAL A 103 -3.04 6.88 5.29
C VAL A 103 -1.75 6.21 5.74
N THR A 104 -1.44 6.29 7.03
CA THR A 104 -0.12 5.86 7.55
C THR A 104 -0.02 4.38 7.92
N ASN A 105 -1.13 3.65 8.00
CA ASN A 105 -1.16 2.20 8.31
C ASN A 105 -1.61 1.33 7.13
N THR A 106 -2.44 1.86 6.24
CA THR A 106 -3.10 1.05 5.19
C THR A 106 -2.65 1.45 3.79
N PHE A 107 -2.69 2.75 3.46
CA PHE A 107 -2.43 3.21 2.09
C PHE A 107 -0.95 3.40 1.80
N LEU A 108 -0.21 4.00 2.73
CA LEU A 108 1.24 4.19 2.65
C LEU A 108 1.86 3.84 4.02
N PRO A 109 1.89 2.54 4.39
CA PRO A 109 2.35 2.09 5.70
C PRO A 109 3.74 2.62 6.02
N LYS A 110 3.86 3.38 7.11
CA LYS A 110 5.15 3.94 7.54
C LYS A 110 5.79 3.04 8.59
N GLN A 111 7.11 3.12 8.67
CA GLN A 111 7.86 2.58 9.78
C GLN A 111 8.17 3.71 10.77
N GLY A 112 8.17 3.40 12.07
CA GLY A 112 8.47 4.35 13.13
C GLY A 112 7.24 5.07 13.67
N SER A 113 7.37 6.34 14.04
CA SER A 113 6.30 7.06 14.73
C SER A 113 5.11 7.38 13.82
N HIS A 114 3.92 7.03 14.30
CA HIS A 114 2.64 7.45 13.72
C HIS A 114 2.11 8.76 14.34
N THR A 115 2.83 9.37 15.29
CA THR A 115 2.38 10.60 15.96
C THR A 115 2.59 11.84 15.11
N LEU A 116 3.64 11.86 14.29
CA LEU A 116 4.00 12.97 13.42
C LEU A 116 3.80 12.59 11.94
N PRO A 117 2.72 13.07 11.28
CA PRO A 117 2.56 12.92 9.84
C PRO A 117 3.71 13.60 9.08
N SER A 118 4.18 12.94 8.03
CA SER A 118 5.08 13.56 7.05
C SER A 118 4.30 14.47 6.11
N GLU A 119 5.00 15.35 5.40
CA GLU A 119 4.40 16.17 4.35
C GLU A 119 3.62 15.33 3.33
N ARG A 120 4.15 14.16 2.93
CA ARG A 120 3.44 13.24 2.03
C ARG A 120 2.11 12.75 2.62
N ASP A 121 2.07 12.45 3.92
CA ASP A 121 0.84 11.97 4.57
C ASP A 121 -0.21 13.07 4.65
N LEU A 122 0.22 14.30 4.95
CA LEU A 122 -0.66 15.47 4.99
C LEU A 122 -1.24 15.77 3.60
N LYS A 123 -0.42 15.70 2.55
CA LYS A 123 -0.90 15.91 1.19
C LYS A 123 -1.84 14.80 0.72
N PHE A 124 -1.54 13.54 1.04
CA PHE A 124 -2.45 12.44 0.79
C PHE A 124 -3.79 12.68 1.50
N PHE A 125 -3.75 13.04 2.78
CA PHE A 125 -4.94 13.39 3.56
C PHE A 125 -5.75 14.50 2.87
N ALA A 126 -5.09 15.57 2.42
CA ALA A 126 -5.73 16.70 1.77
C ALA A 126 -6.49 16.28 0.50
N CYS A 127 -5.90 15.41 -0.32
CA CYS A 127 -6.59 14.81 -1.47
C CYS A 127 -7.85 14.05 -1.07
N VAL A 128 -7.77 13.22 -0.02
CA VAL A 128 -8.92 12.45 0.48
C VAL A 128 -10.03 13.39 0.93
N LYS A 129 -9.71 14.43 1.69
CA LYS A 129 -10.67 15.41 2.20
C LYS A 129 -11.33 16.22 1.09
N ASN A 130 -10.56 16.57 0.05
CA ASN A 130 -11.05 17.34 -1.11
C ASN A 130 -11.73 16.48 -2.19
N GLY A 131 -11.71 15.15 -2.05
CA GLY A 131 -12.25 14.24 -3.06
C GLY A 131 -11.39 14.11 -4.32
N THR A 132 -10.14 14.58 -4.30
CA THR A 132 -9.19 14.45 -5.41
C THR A 132 -8.87 12.98 -5.62
N GLN A 133 -9.17 12.45 -6.81
CA GLN A 133 -8.94 11.06 -7.13
C GLN A 133 -7.44 10.70 -7.11
N ILE A 134 -7.08 9.72 -6.29
CA ILE A 134 -5.71 9.23 -6.14
C ILE A 134 -5.57 7.86 -6.80
N ASN A 135 -4.51 7.70 -7.60
CA ASN A 135 -4.11 6.39 -8.12
C ASN A 135 -3.38 5.58 -7.04
N LEU A 136 -4.16 4.99 -6.13
CA LEU A 136 -3.64 4.17 -5.03
C LEU A 136 -2.83 2.95 -5.52
N PRO A 137 -3.24 2.19 -6.55
CA PRO A 137 -2.45 1.09 -7.08
C PRO A 137 -1.02 1.50 -7.48
N TYR A 138 -0.89 2.63 -8.20
CA TYR A 138 0.41 3.17 -8.58
C TYR A 138 1.26 3.56 -7.37
N LEU A 139 0.65 4.21 -6.38
CA LEU A 139 1.35 4.59 -5.15
C LEU A 139 1.82 3.38 -4.33
N ILE A 140 1.03 2.31 -4.28
CA ILE A 140 1.41 1.06 -3.61
C ILE A 140 2.65 0.45 -4.27
N VAL A 141 2.67 0.30 -5.59
CA VAL A 141 3.80 -0.30 -6.31
C VAL A 141 5.08 0.55 -6.14
N ASN A 142 4.97 1.87 -6.25
CA ASN A 142 6.11 2.75 -5.96
C ASN A 142 6.57 2.67 -4.50
N HIS A 143 5.66 2.46 -3.55
CA HIS A 143 6.02 2.27 -2.16
C HIS A 143 6.76 0.95 -1.91
N LEU A 144 6.36 -0.14 -2.60
CA LEU A 144 7.10 -1.42 -2.59
C LEU A 144 8.56 -1.22 -3.02
N LEU A 145 8.77 -0.54 -4.15
CA LEU A 145 10.08 -0.32 -4.77
C LEU A 145 10.97 0.62 -3.96
N SER A 146 10.40 1.65 -3.34
CA SER A 146 11.18 2.65 -2.59
C SER A 146 11.59 2.20 -1.18
N ARG A 147 10.96 1.16 -0.62
CA ARG A 147 11.20 0.69 0.76
C ARG A 147 11.29 -0.84 0.86
N PRO A 148 12.24 -1.48 0.17
CA PRO A 148 12.37 -2.94 0.15
C PRO A 148 12.62 -3.55 1.55
N ASN A 149 13.23 -2.79 2.47
CA ASN A 149 13.59 -3.26 3.80
C ASN A 149 12.43 -3.21 4.82
N HIS A 150 11.32 -2.55 4.50
CA HIS A 150 10.25 -2.26 5.48
C HIS A 150 9.03 -3.20 5.36
N THR A 151 9.10 -4.17 4.44
CA THR A 151 8.07 -5.18 4.15
C THR A 151 6.60 -4.70 4.26
N PRO A 152 6.20 -3.59 3.62
CA PRO A 152 4.83 -3.10 3.69
C PRO A 152 3.82 -4.05 2.99
N TYR A 153 2.52 -3.82 3.21
CA TYR A 153 1.43 -4.53 2.53
C TYR A 153 1.48 -6.08 2.58
N PRO A 154 1.78 -6.71 3.73
CA PRO A 154 1.90 -8.17 3.80
C PRO A 154 0.63 -8.90 3.37
N MET A 155 -0.54 -8.33 3.64
CA MET A 155 -1.84 -8.89 3.24
C MET A 155 -2.04 -8.88 1.72
N LEU A 156 -1.79 -7.74 1.07
CA LEU A 156 -1.91 -7.61 -0.39
C LEU A 156 -0.94 -8.55 -1.11
N LEU A 157 0.32 -8.57 -0.68
CA LEU A 157 1.33 -9.44 -1.27
C LEU A 157 0.99 -10.93 -1.09
N SER A 158 0.51 -11.32 0.10
CA SER A 158 0.05 -12.69 0.35
C SER A 158 -1.07 -13.10 -0.60
N ARG A 159 -2.03 -12.20 -0.83
CA ARG A 159 -3.13 -12.42 -1.78
C ARG A 159 -2.62 -12.57 -3.21
N ILE A 160 -1.83 -11.62 -3.70
CA ILE A 160 -1.28 -11.65 -5.07
C ILE A 160 -0.46 -12.91 -5.30
N ILE A 161 0.50 -13.21 -4.42
CA ILE A 161 1.39 -14.37 -4.57
C ILE A 161 0.58 -15.67 -4.53
N SER A 162 -0.37 -15.80 -3.60
CA SER A 162 -1.24 -16.98 -3.51
C SER A 162 -2.05 -17.19 -4.79
N THR A 163 -2.67 -16.13 -5.32
CA THR A 163 -3.42 -16.19 -6.59
C THR A 163 -2.54 -16.59 -7.77
N VAL A 164 -1.33 -16.02 -7.89
CA VAL A 164 -0.38 -16.37 -8.96
C VAL A 164 0.04 -17.84 -8.85
N LEU A 165 0.46 -18.29 -7.66
CA LEU A 165 0.88 -19.69 -7.46
C LEU A 165 -0.26 -20.69 -7.70
N ALA A 166 -1.49 -20.36 -7.27
CA ALA A 166 -2.66 -21.19 -7.52
C ALA A 166 -2.99 -21.31 -9.02
N SER A 167 -2.91 -20.20 -9.77
CA SER A 167 -3.17 -20.21 -11.21
C SER A 167 -2.20 -21.12 -11.97
N LEU A 168 -0.94 -21.18 -11.55
CA LEU A 168 0.08 -22.06 -12.12
C LEU A 168 -0.14 -23.53 -11.73
N CYS A 169 -0.60 -23.81 -10.52
CA CYS A 169 -0.92 -25.18 -10.10
C CYS A 169 -2.10 -25.77 -10.89
N VAL A 170 -3.09 -24.95 -11.25
CA VAL A 170 -4.21 -25.39 -12.10
C VAL A 170 -3.71 -25.75 -13.52
N GLN A 171 -2.69 -25.03 -14.01
CA GLN A 171 -2.07 -25.32 -15.31
C GLN A 171 -1.08 -26.51 -15.26
N CYS A 172 -0.46 -26.78 -14.11
CA CYS A 172 0.50 -27.86 -13.89
C CYS A 172 -0.02 -28.88 -12.87
N LYS A 173 -0.74 -29.92 -13.34
CA LYS A 173 -1.25 -31.05 -12.52
C LYS A 173 -0.18 -31.79 -11.67
N SER A 174 1.11 -31.50 -11.83
CA SER A 174 2.24 -32.14 -11.14
C SER A 174 2.76 -31.40 -9.89
N ILE A 175 2.33 -30.16 -9.61
CA ILE A 175 2.84 -29.34 -8.47
C ILE A 175 1.91 -29.43 -7.23
N SER A 176 0.89 -30.28 -7.27
CA SER A 176 -0.19 -30.32 -6.26
C SER A 176 0.26 -30.69 -4.85
N TYR A 177 1.36 -31.43 -4.67
CA TYR A 177 1.80 -31.89 -3.34
C TYR A 177 2.61 -30.84 -2.58
N TYR A 178 3.46 -30.07 -3.25
CA TYR A 178 4.27 -29.03 -2.57
C TYR A 178 3.45 -27.77 -2.22
N CYS A 179 2.46 -27.41 -3.05
CA CYS A 179 1.65 -26.22 -2.80
C CYS A 179 0.76 -26.38 -1.55
N PHE A 180 0.22 -27.58 -1.32
CA PHE A 180 -0.67 -27.85 -0.19
C PHE A 180 0.05 -27.77 1.18
N ASP A 181 1.29 -28.27 1.26
CA ASP A 181 2.09 -28.23 2.50
C ASP A 181 2.61 -26.81 2.83
N LEU A 182 2.83 -25.97 1.82
CA LEU A 182 3.28 -24.58 1.99
C LEU A 182 2.16 -23.63 2.47
N PHE A 183 0.89 -23.94 2.15
CA PHE A 183 -0.26 -23.18 2.64
C PHE A 183 -0.76 -23.64 4.02
N THR A 184 -0.43 -24.87 4.44
CA THR A 184 -0.93 -25.48 5.70
C THR A 184 0.07 -25.49 6.85
N SER A 185 1.36 -25.21 6.62
CA SER A 185 2.39 -25.16 7.68
C SER A 185 2.42 -23.83 8.47
N ASN A 186 1.23 -23.32 8.80
CA ASN A 186 1.00 -22.34 9.86
C ASN A 186 0.55 -23.07 11.14
N VAL A 187 1.53 -23.57 11.90
CA VAL A 187 1.46 -23.66 13.36
C VAL A 187 2.70 -22.96 13.90
#